data_AF-X1DI73-F1
#
_entry.id   AF-X1DI73-F1
#
_cell.length_a   1.000
_cell.length_b   1.000
_cell.length_c   1.000
_cell.angle_alpha   90.00
_cell.angle_beta   90.00
_cell.angle_gamma   90.00
#
_symmetry.space_group_name_H-M   'P 1'
#
loop_
_entity.id
_entity.type
_entity.pdbx_description
1 polymer ?
#
loop_
_entity_poly.entity_id
_entity_poly.type
_entity_poly.pdbx_seq_one_letter_code
_entity_poly.pdbx_strand_id
1 'polypeptide(L)'
;MQAEVVNRSLVKFIWAATILFAWCCIQGVIQEQESVRAFLVAAGPGGGLIKGAHSHVGCMGWAGLGLAAVVYYLVPIFSGRSIVWPKLINWVFWIWVVGTAVGCAMMITIGIVGGNAFIAGVKAEAQLIALVMPYFITMGICAYLEGLAAVMFVVQILVSLARGSKVTS
;
A
#
# COMPACT_ATOMS: atom_id res chain seq x y z
N MET A 1 25.47 -4.42 15.88
CA MET A 1 25.14 -3.19 15.12
C MET A 1 24.18 -3.40 13.94
N GLN A 2 24.47 -4.25 12.95
CA GLN A 2 23.58 -4.41 11.78
C GLN A 2 22.18 -4.93 12.15
N ALA A 3 22.10 -5.93 13.03
CA ALA A 3 20.82 -6.45 13.52
C ALA A 3 19.96 -5.36 14.19
N GLU A 4 20.57 -4.49 14.99
CA GLU A 4 19.88 -3.39 15.68
C GLU A 4 19.32 -2.34 14.69
N VAL A 5 20.12 -1.96 13.67
CA VAL A 5 19.70 -1.01 12.63
C VAL A 5 18.54 -1.57 11.80
N VAL A 6 18.61 -2.86 11.45
CA VAL A 6 17.53 -3.57 10.75
C VAL A 6 16.30 -3.61 11.64
N ASN A 7 16.41 -4.12 12.87
CA ASN A 7 15.28 -4.26 13.81
C ASN A 7 14.55 -2.93 14.03
N ARG A 8 15.29 -1.83 14.26
CA ARG A 8 14.69 -0.50 14.40
C ARG A 8 13.92 -0.06 13.16
N SER A 9 14.37 -0.45 11.97
CA SER A 9 13.66 -0.17 10.72
C SER A 9 12.39 -1.03 10.59
N LEU A 10 12.42 -2.29 11.04
CA LEU A 10 11.25 -3.19 10.99
C LEU A 10 10.13 -2.76 11.93
N VAL A 11 10.46 -2.17 13.07
CA VAL A 11 9.46 -1.58 13.97
C VAL A 11 8.63 -0.50 13.23
N LYS A 12 9.23 0.25 12.30
CA LYS A 12 8.49 1.21 11.48
C LYS A 12 7.46 0.54 10.57
N PHE A 13 7.82 -0.58 9.95
CA PHE A 13 6.88 -1.36 9.13
C PHE A 13 5.69 -1.84 9.96
N ILE A 14 5.95 -2.37 11.16
CA ILE A 14 4.90 -2.85 12.05
C ILE A 14 3.97 -1.68 12.44
N TRP A 15 4.52 -0.55 12.86
CA TRP A 15 3.70 0.63 13.19
C TRP A 15 2.87 1.11 12.00
N ALA A 16 3.46 1.24 10.82
CA ALA A 16 2.73 1.64 9.62
C ALA A 16 1.64 0.63 9.25
N ALA A 17 1.93 -0.67 9.33
CA ALA A 17 0.96 -1.72 9.09
C ALA A 17 -0.22 -1.65 10.07
N THR A 18 0.03 -1.37 11.35
CA THR A 18 -1.02 -1.19 12.37
C THR A 18 -1.87 0.06 12.10
N ILE A 19 -1.26 1.17 11.68
CA ILE A 19 -2.01 2.39 11.34
C ILE A 19 -2.88 2.16 10.10
N LEU A 20 -2.35 1.51 9.07
CA LEU A 20 -3.10 1.19 7.85
C LEU A 20 -4.16 0.10 8.09
N PHE A 21 -3.93 -0.81 9.03
CA PHE A 21 -4.96 -1.71 9.53
C PHE A 21 -6.12 -0.95 10.16
N ALA A 22 -5.82 0.02 11.05
CA ALA A 22 -6.84 0.85 11.66
C ALA A 22 -7.64 1.62 10.60
N TRP A 23 -6.96 2.23 9.60
CA TRP A 23 -7.63 2.82 8.45
C TRP A 23 -8.57 1.81 7.78
N CYS A 24 -8.06 0.64 7.40
CA CYS A 24 -8.84 -0.41 6.73
C CYS A 24 -10.12 -0.77 7.51
N CYS A 25 -10.00 -1.04 8.81
CA CYS A 25 -11.14 -1.38 9.66
C CYS A 25 -12.15 -0.24 9.77
N ILE A 26 -11.67 0.99 10.01
CA ILE A 26 -12.55 2.17 10.10
C ILE A 26 -13.30 2.37 8.79
N GLN A 27 -12.60 2.33 7.65
CA GLN A 27 -13.20 2.48 6.34
C GLN A 27 -14.21 1.36 6.06
N GLY A 28 -13.90 0.10 6.40
CA GLY A 28 -14.83 -1.02 6.22
C GLY A 28 -16.15 -0.82 6.97
N VAL A 29 -16.08 -0.43 8.26
CA VAL A 29 -17.29 -0.15 9.06
C VAL A 29 -18.10 1.02 8.50
N ILE A 30 -17.43 2.07 8.00
CA ILE A 30 -18.08 3.22 7.36
C ILE A 30 -18.79 2.79 6.08
N GLN A 31 -18.17 1.95 5.25
CA GLN A 31 -18.73 1.50 3.96
C GLN A 31 -19.98 0.62 4.12
N GLU A 32 -20.16 -0.01 5.28
CA GLU A 32 -21.35 -0.81 5.60
C GLU A 32 -22.53 0.00 6.12
N GLN A 33 -22.33 1.27 6.51
CA GLN A 33 -23.45 2.13 6.89
C GLN A 33 -24.40 2.31 5.70
N GLU A 34 -25.70 2.20 5.94
CA GLU A 34 -26.71 2.18 4.86
C GLU A 34 -26.59 3.37 3.91
N SER A 35 -26.43 4.59 4.44
CA SER A 35 -26.28 5.82 3.66
C SER A 35 -25.04 5.80 2.77
N VAL A 36 -23.91 5.31 3.30
CA VAL A 36 -22.65 5.22 2.56
C VAL A 36 -22.74 4.11 1.52
N ARG A 37 -23.27 2.95 1.88
CA ARG A 37 -23.45 1.82 0.95
C ARG A 37 -24.37 2.19 -0.21
N ALA A 38 -25.47 2.91 0.05
CA ALA A 38 -26.37 3.42 -0.98
C ALA A 38 -25.63 4.37 -1.94
N PHE A 39 -24.81 5.28 -1.42
CA PHE A 39 -23.93 6.11 -2.25
C PHE A 39 -22.97 5.27 -3.09
N LEU A 40 -22.28 4.28 -2.51
CA LEU A 40 -21.32 3.43 -3.23
C LEU A 40 -21.96 2.63 -4.37
N VAL A 41 -23.23 2.24 -4.23
CA VAL A 41 -23.99 1.59 -5.29
C VAL A 41 -24.36 2.61 -6.37
N ALA A 42 -24.89 3.76 -5.98
CA ALA A 42 -25.32 4.81 -6.90
C ALA A 42 -24.16 5.44 -7.70
N ALA A 43 -22.97 5.53 -7.08
CA ALA A 43 -21.75 6.10 -7.63
C ALA A 43 -21.13 5.26 -8.78
N GLY A 44 -21.65 4.06 -9.06
CA GLY A 44 -21.18 3.22 -10.17
C GLY A 44 -19.67 2.95 -10.11
N PRO A 45 -18.90 3.22 -11.19
CA PRO A 45 -17.44 3.01 -11.19
C PRO A 45 -16.70 3.72 -10.05
N GLY A 46 -17.18 4.90 -9.64
CA GLY A 46 -16.57 5.65 -8.53
C GLY A 46 -16.72 4.94 -7.19
N GLY A 47 -17.88 4.33 -6.93
CA GLY A 47 -18.09 3.49 -5.75
C GLY A 47 -17.22 2.23 -5.75
N GLY A 48 -16.91 1.70 -6.95
CA GLY A 48 -15.92 0.64 -7.14
C GLY A 48 -14.52 1.04 -6.67
N LEU A 49 -14.06 2.25 -7.01
CA LEU A 49 -12.73 2.73 -6.60
C LEU A 49 -12.62 2.97 -5.08
N ILE A 50 -13.68 3.43 -4.42
CA ILE A 50 -13.70 3.57 -2.95
C ILE A 50 -13.60 2.20 -2.28
N LYS A 51 -14.29 1.18 -2.79
CA LYS A 51 -14.16 -0.21 -2.32
C LYS A 51 -12.77 -0.78 -2.61
N GLY A 52 -12.23 -0.51 -3.79
CA GLY A 52 -10.85 -0.88 -4.15
C GLY A 52 -9.82 -0.28 -3.21
N ALA A 53 -9.99 0.98 -2.80
CA ALA A 53 -9.11 1.63 -1.84
C ALA A 53 -9.10 0.90 -0.48
N HIS A 54 -10.26 0.49 0.02
CA HIS A 54 -10.36 -0.30 1.26
C HIS A 54 -9.56 -1.61 1.15
N SER A 55 -9.78 -2.37 0.07
CA SER A 55 -9.04 -3.62 -0.15
C SER A 55 -7.54 -3.39 -0.31
N HIS A 56 -7.11 -2.32 -0.99
CA HIS A 56 -5.70 -2.03 -1.21
C HIS A 56 -4.98 -1.62 0.08
N VAL A 57 -5.60 -0.77 0.91
CA VAL A 57 -5.07 -0.43 2.26
C VAL A 57 -4.94 -1.69 3.11
N GLY A 58 -5.94 -2.58 3.10
CA GLY A 58 -5.89 -3.83 3.86
C GLY A 58 -4.82 -4.80 3.37
N CYS A 59 -4.77 -5.07 2.07
CA CYS A 59 -3.86 -6.04 1.48
C CYS A 59 -2.42 -5.53 1.45
N MET A 60 -2.19 -4.35 0.89
CA MET A 60 -0.83 -3.85 0.68
C MET A 60 -0.31 -3.05 1.88
N GLY A 61 -1.18 -2.23 2.47
CA GLY A 61 -0.82 -1.38 3.59
C GLY A 61 -0.66 -2.16 4.90
N TRP A 62 -1.64 -2.96 5.28
CA TRP A 62 -1.56 -3.77 6.49
C TRP A 62 -0.80 -5.09 6.26
N ALA A 63 -1.39 -6.00 5.49
CA ALA A 63 -0.85 -7.35 5.38
C ALA A 63 0.52 -7.37 4.68
N GLY A 64 0.69 -6.60 3.61
CA GLY A 64 1.93 -6.48 2.85
C GLY A 64 3.11 -5.97 3.67
N LEU A 65 2.95 -4.81 4.33
CA LEU A 65 4.00 -4.24 5.19
C LEU A 65 4.31 -5.14 6.39
N GLY A 66 3.28 -5.72 7.02
CA GLY A 66 3.46 -6.66 8.14
C GLY A 66 4.26 -7.89 7.72
N LEU A 67 3.90 -8.50 6.59
CA LEU A 67 4.60 -9.64 6.03
C LEU A 67 6.03 -9.29 5.64
N ALA A 68 6.27 -8.14 5.01
CA ALA A 68 7.60 -7.69 4.65
C ALA A 68 8.50 -7.55 5.90
N ALA A 69 7.97 -6.99 6.99
CA ALA A 69 8.70 -6.89 8.26
C ALA A 69 9.07 -8.27 8.81
N VAL A 70 8.11 -9.20 8.82
CA VAL A 70 8.31 -10.58 9.28
C VAL A 70 9.38 -11.28 8.44
N VAL A 71 9.33 -11.16 7.11
CA VAL A 71 10.31 -11.75 6.21
C VAL A 71 11.70 -11.16 6.46
N TYR A 72 11.82 -9.84 6.55
CA TYR A 72 13.10 -9.19 6.86
C TYR A 72 13.69 -9.62 8.20
N TYR A 73 12.85 -9.93 9.18
CA TYR A 73 13.28 -10.43 10.49
C TYR A 73 13.70 -11.90 10.44
N LEU A 74 12.89 -12.75 9.80
CA LEU A 74 13.08 -14.20 9.82
C LEU A 74 14.15 -14.69 8.84
N VAL A 75 14.36 -14.01 7.71
CA VAL A 75 15.35 -14.43 6.71
C VAL A 75 16.74 -14.56 7.31
N PRO A 76 17.30 -13.57 8.05
CA PRO A 76 18.61 -13.72 8.67
C PRO A 76 18.69 -14.84 9.71
N ILE A 77 17.60 -15.06 10.46
CA ILE A 77 17.53 -16.10 11.50
C ILE A 77 17.58 -17.49 10.87
N PHE A 78 16.75 -17.75 9.86
CA PHE A 78 16.64 -19.08 9.27
C PHE A 78 17.76 -19.41 8.28
N SER A 79 18.23 -18.42 7.52
CA SER A 79 19.29 -18.65 6.53
C SER A 79 20.69 -18.55 7.14
N GLY A 80 20.84 -17.92 8.32
CA GLY A 80 22.14 -17.54 8.86
C GLY A 80 22.86 -16.50 8.00
N ARG A 81 22.15 -15.81 7.09
CA ARG A 81 22.70 -14.83 6.15
C ARG A 81 22.25 -13.41 6.48
N SER A 82 23.20 -12.48 6.50
CA SER A 82 22.90 -11.05 6.70
C SER A 82 22.12 -10.46 5.52
N ILE A 83 21.26 -9.47 5.78
CA ILE A 83 20.65 -8.65 4.71
C ILE A 83 21.74 -7.83 3.99
N VAL A 84 21.82 -7.95 2.67
CA VAL A 84 22.93 -7.38 1.87
C VAL A 84 22.90 -5.84 1.81
N TRP A 85 21.72 -5.21 1.76
CA TRP A 85 21.60 -3.74 1.70
C TRP A 85 20.70 -3.16 2.80
N PRO A 86 21.14 -3.09 4.08
CA PRO A 86 20.30 -2.63 5.18
C PRO A 86 19.66 -1.24 4.99
N LYS A 87 20.33 -0.33 4.28
CA LYS A 87 19.79 1.01 3.98
C LYS A 87 18.59 0.98 3.03
N LEU A 88 18.51 -0.02 2.13
CA LEU A 88 17.42 -0.16 1.16
C LEU A 88 16.08 -0.46 1.85
N ILE A 89 16.11 -1.08 3.04
CA ILE A 89 14.90 -1.35 3.85
C ILE A 89 14.12 -0.06 4.12
N ASN A 90 14.81 1.05 4.43
CA ASN A 90 14.14 2.34 4.67
C ASN A 90 13.59 2.96 3.39
N TRP A 91 14.22 2.74 2.23
CA TRP A 91 13.68 3.20 0.94
C TRP A 91 12.43 2.42 0.56
N VAL A 92 12.48 1.09 0.65
CA VAL A 92 11.32 0.21 0.46
C VAL A 92 10.18 0.66 1.38
N PHE A 93 10.46 0.88 2.66
CA PHE A 93 9.48 1.37 3.63
C PHE A 93 8.77 2.64 3.16
N TRP A 94 9.53 3.71 2.88
CA TRP A 94 8.94 5.01 2.58
C TRP A 94 8.19 5.01 1.26
N ILE A 95 8.75 4.38 0.23
CA ILE A 95 8.11 4.32 -1.09
C ILE A 95 6.81 3.52 -0.99
N TRP A 96 6.81 2.38 -0.29
CA TRP A 96 5.62 1.57 -0.11
C TRP A 96 4.57 2.32 0.71
N VAL A 97 4.89 2.79 1.93
CA VAL A 97 3.93 3.46 2.82
C VAL A 97 3.32 4.70 2.18
N VAL A 98 4.14 5.58 1.60
CA VAL A 98 3.66 6.81 0.97
C VAL A 98 2.87 6.47 -0.30
N GLY A 99 3.35 5.53 -1.11
CA GLY A 99 2.66 5.04 -2.31
C GLY A 99 1.26 4.52 -1.97
N THR A 100 1.14 3.62 -1.00
CA THR A 100 -0.16 3.09 -0.56
C THR A 100 -1.05 4.20 0.01
N ALA A 101 -0.55 5.03 0.93
CA ALA A 101 -1.38 6.04 1.59
C ALA A 101 -1.91 7.10 0.60
N VAL A 102 -1.04 7.65 -0.24
CA VAL A 102 -1.42 8.66 -1.24
C VAL A 102 -2.25 8.02 -2.35
N GLY A 103 -1.87 6.83 -2.84
CA GLY A 103 -2.61 6.10 -3.87
C GLY A 103 -4.05 5.81 -3.44
N CYS A 104 -4.25 5.31 -2.23
CA CYS A 104 -5.59 5.05 -1.69
C CYS A 104 -6.39 6.33 -1.44
N ALA A 105 -5.75 7.41 -0.96
CA ALA A 105 -6.41 8.71 -0.85
C ALA A 105 -6.88 9.22 -2.23
N MET A 106 -6.08 9.02 -3.28
CA MET A 106 -6.48 9.37 -4.66
C MET A 106 -7.60 8.46 -5.16
N MET A 107 -7.58 7.15 -4.91
CA MET A 107 -8.70 6.25 -5.26
C MET A 107 -10.02 6.69 -4.63
N ILE A 108 -10.00 7.07 -3.34
CA ILE A 108 -11.18 7.59 -2.65
C ILE A 108 -11.63 8.91 -3.28
N THR A 109 -10.70 9.82 -3.57
CA THR A 109 -11.00 11.11 -4.20
C THR A 109 -11.63 10.93 -5.58
N ILE A 110 -11.05 10.08 -6.43
CA ILE A 110 -11.59 9.71 -7.73
C ILE A 110 -13.00 9.14 -7.57
N GLY A 111 -13.18 8.24 -6.59
CA GLY A 111 -14.47 7.60 -6.38
C GLY A 111 -15.56 8.56 -5.89
N ILE A 112 -15.22 9.55 -5.06
CA ILE A 112 -16.14 10.61 -4.62
C ILE A 112 -16.47 11.55 -5.78
N VAL A 113 -15.45 12.11 -6.44
CA VAL A 113 -15.63 13.10 -7.52
C VAL A 113 -16.31 12.46 -8.73
N GLY A 114 -15.78 11.34 -9.21
CA GLY A 114 -16.34 10.59 -10.33
C GLY A 114 -17.70 9.97 -10.00
N GLY A 115 -17.89 9.50 -8.76
CA GLY A 115 -19.17 8.98 -8.29
C GLY A 115 -20.28 10.03 -8.27
N ASN A 116 -19.99 11.22 -7.75
CA ASN A 116 -20.95 12.33 -7.75
C ASN A 116 -21.29 12.78 -9.18
N ALA A 117 -20.31 12.88 -10.07
CA ALA A 117 -20.57 13.21 -11.47
C ALA A 117 -21.40 12.14 -12.18
N PHE A 118 -21.13 10.86 -11.88
CA PHE A 118 -21.92 9.75 -12.39
C PHE A 118 -23.38 9.83 -11.91
N ILE A 119 -23.62 10.11 -10.63
CA ILE A 119 -24.97 10.31 -10.07
C ILE A 119 -25.66 11.52 -10.74
N ALA A 120 -24.93 12.59 -11.02
CA ALA A 120 -25.42 13.77 -11.72
C ALA A 120 -25.70 13.56 -13.22
N GLY A 121 -25.50 12.36 -13.76
CA GLY A 121 -25.86 12.00 -15.14
C GLY A 121 -24.69 12.02 -16.14
N VAL A 122 -23.47 12.30 -15.70
CA VAL A 122 -22.28 12.16 -16.56
C VAL A 122 -21.95 10.68 -16.70
N LYS A 123 -22.42 10.06 -17.79
CA LYS A 123 -22.25 8.61 -18.03
C LYS A 123 -21.20 8.29 -19.09
N ALA A 124 -20.84 9.25 -19.94
CA ALA A 124 -19.82 9.03 -20.96
C ALA A 124 -18.45 8.85 -20.29
N GLU A 125 -17.81 7.71 -20.57
CA GLU A 125 -16.54 7.33 -19.95
C GLU A 125 -15.46 8.38 -20.15
N ALA A 126 -15.31 8.90 -21.37
CA ALA A 126 -14.33 9.94 -21.68
C ALA A 126 -14.52 11.22 -20.83
N GLN A 127 -15.78 11.59 -20.53
CA GLN A 127 -16.07 12.77 -19.69
C GLN A 127 -15.75 12.50 -18.22
N LEU A 128 -16.09 11.31 -17.71
CA LEU A 128 -15.72 10.91 -16.36
C LEU A 128 -14.20 10.85 -16.19
N ILE A 129 -13.50 10.20 -17.12
CA ILE A 129 -12.04 10.13 -17.12
C ILE A 129 -11.42 11.53 -17.17
N ALA A 130 -11.88 12.40 -18.06
CA ALA A 130 -11.37 13.77 -18.15
C ALA A 130 -11.54 14.53 -16.83
N LEU A 131 -12.65 14.34 -16.12
CA LEU A 131 -12.92 14.96 -14.83
C LEU A 131 -11.93 14.50 -13.73
N VAL A 132 -11.60 13.21 -13.70
CA VAL A 132 -10.78 12.63 -12.63
C VAL A 132 -9.32 12.38 -13.01
N MET A 133 -8.93 12.73 -14.25
CA MET A 133 -7.60 12.48 -14.80
C MET A 133 -6.44 12.92 -13.90
N PRO A 134 -6.46 14.13 -13.27
CA PRO A 134 -5.35 14.56 -12.43
C PRO A 134 -5.10 13.63 -11.23
N TYR A 135 -6.18 13.12 -10.64
CA TYR A 135 -6.11 12.18 -9.52
C TYR A 135 -5.70 10.78 -10.00
N PHE A 136 -6.17 10.36 -11.18
CA PHE A 136 -5.80 9.08 -11.80
C PHE A 136 -4.31 9.00 -12.12
N ILE A 137 -3.72 10.08 -12.64
CA ILE A 137 -2.28 10.15 -12.91
C ILE A 137 -1.49 10.00 -11.60
N THR A 138 -1.89 10.72 -10.56
CA THR A 138 -1.23 10.66 -9.25
C THR A 138 -1.35 9.26 -8.64
N MET A 139 -2.54 8.68 -8.67
CA MET A 139 -2.79 7.29 -8.25
C MET A 139 -1.89 6.30 -9.00
N GLY A 140 -1.78 6.46 -10.33
CA GLY A 140 -0.93 5.62 -11.17
C GLY A 140 0.54 5.70 -10.78
N ILE A 141 1.07 6.90 -10.57
CA ILE A 141 2.46 7.11 -10.10
C ILE A 141 2.68 6.40 -8.77
N CYS A 142 1.77 6.56 -7.82
CA CYS A 142 1.85 5.87 -6.53
C CYS A 142 1.84 4.34 -6.66
N ALA A 143 1.00 3.80 -7.55
CA ALA A 143 0.95 2.36 -7.82
C ALA A 143 2.26 1.83 -8.43
N TYR A 144 2.87 2.57 -9.36
CA TYR A 144 4.17 2.20 -9.92
C TYR A 144 5.29 2.24 -8.87
N LEU A 145 5.29 3.26 -8.00
CA LEU A 145 6.26 3.37 -6.91
C LEU A 145 6.12 2.21 -5.92
N GLU A 146 4.90 1.83 -5.56
CA GLU A 146 4.63 0.68 -4.71
C GLU A 146 5.09 -0.64 -5.35
N GLY A 147 4.80 -0.83 -6.65
CA GLY A 147 5.32 -1.97 -7.42
C GLY A 147 6.85 -2.02 -7.41
N LEU A 148 7.52 -0.87 -7.57
CA LEU A 148 8.97 -0.77 -7.47
C LEU A 148 9.48 -1.15 -6.05
N ALA A 149 8.80 -0.71 -4.99
CA ALA A 149 9.14 -1.07 -3.62
C ALA A 149 9.02 -2.59 -3.39
N ALA A 150 7.97 -3.23 -3.91
CA ALA A 150 7.78 -4.68 -3.84
C ALA A 150 8.90 -5.42 -4.58
N VAL A 151 9.29 -4.97 -5.78
CA VAL A 151 10.41 -5.57 -6.53
C VAL A 151 11.73 -5.39 -5.78
N MET A 152 12.01 -4.21 -5.23
CA MET A 152 13.22 -3.96 -4.44
C MET A 152 13.29 -4.86 -3.21
N PHE A 153 12.16 -5.06 -2.52
CA PHE A 153 12.03 -6.00 -1.40
C PHE A 153 12.40 -7.42 -1.83
N VAL A 154 11.76 -7.94 -2.88
CA VAL A 154 12.00 -9.31 -3.37
C VAL A 154 13.45 -9.51 -3.79
N VAL A 155 13.99 -8.60 -4.61
CA VAL A 155 15.38 -8.66 -5.07
C VAL A 155 16.35 -8.64 -3.88
N GLN A 156 16.10 -7.79 -2.90
CA GLN A 156 16.93 -7.73 -1.69
C GLN A 156 16.93 -9.06 -0.93
N ILE A 157 15.77 -9.68 -0.73
CA ILE A 157 15.68 -10.96 -0.03
C ILE A 157 16.42 -12.05 -0.80
N LEU A 158 16.16 -12.19 -2.11
CA LEU A 158 16.81 -13.20 -2.95
C LEU A 158 18.34 -13.04 -2.97
N VAL A 159 18.83 -11.82 -3.12
CA VAL A 159 20.28 -11.54 -3.08
C VAL A 159 20.86 -11.79 -1.70
N SER A 160 20.13 -11.52 -0.62
CA SER A 160 20.57 -11.80 0.74
C SER A 160 20.71 -13.31 1.00
N LEU A 161 19.80 -14.12 0.46
CA LEU A 161 19.91 -15.58 0.52
C LEU A 161 21.11 -16.10 -0.27
N ALA A 162 21.36 -15.56 -1.46
CA ALA A 162 22.44 -16.01 -2.34
C ALA A 162 23.84 -15.52 -1.92
N ARG A 163 23.94 -14.29 -1.42
CA ARG A 163 25.22 -13.55 -1.26
C ARG A 163 25.43 -12.96 0.12
N GLY A 164 24.48 -13.10 1.05
CA GLY A 164 24.62 -12.57 2.40
C GLY A 164 25.84 -13.16 3.11
N SER A 165 26.55 -12.32 3.87
CA SER A 165 27.61 -12.81 4.76
C SER A 165 27.02 -13.71 5.85
N LYS A 166 27.81 -14.65 6.37
CA LYS A 166 27.38 -15.46 7.53
C LYS A 166 27.18 -14.52 8.72
N VAL A 167 26.04 -14.64 9.40
CA VAL A 167 25.79 -13.90 10.64
C VAL A 167 26.72 -14.49 11.71
N THR A 168 27.79 -13.78 12.05
CA THR A 168 28.63 -14.14 13.20
C THR A 168 27.89 -13.75 14.47
N SER A 169 27.57 -14.73 15.32
CA SER A 169 26.92 -14.50 16.62
C SER A 169 27.81 -13.67 17.53
#